data_AF-A0A381ZKH7-F1
#
_entry.id   AF-A0A381ZKH7-F1
#
_cell.length_a   1.000
_cell.length_b   1.000
_cell.length_c   1.000
_cell.angle_alpha   90.00
_cell.angle_beta   90.00
_cell.angle_gamma   90.00
#
_symmetry.space_group_name_H-M   'P 1'
#
loop_
_entity.id
_entity.type
_entity.pdbx_description
1 polymer ?
#
loop_
_entity_poly.entity_id
_entity_poly.type
_entity_poly.pdbx_seq_one_letter_code
_entity_poly.pdbx_strand_id
1 'polypeptide(L)' 'DVDTVMVDGDVIMRDRKLTRVDEENLYREVNKMMSRPATEAEMDRRDMAEKVEPYLRKFFEGTMGRSEQPHYNYNSRS' A
#
# COMPACT_ATOMS: atom_id res chain seq x y z
N ASP A 1 -5.53 -11.88 12.94
CA ASP A 1 -4.63 -10.93 13.61
C ASP A 1 -3.29 -11.59 13.91
N VAL A 2 -2.17 -10.97 13.49
CA VAL A 2 -0.82 -11.56 13.51
C VAL A 2 0.04 -10.90 14.58
N ASP A 3 0.70 -11.70 15.40
CA ASP A 3 1.49 -11.21 16.53
C ASP A 3 2.98 -11.05 16.20
N THR A 4 3.57 -12.06 15.55
CA THR A 4 5.00 -12.14 15.24
C THR A 4 5.19 -12.56 13.78
N VAL A 5 6.13 -11.91 13.07
CA VAL A 5 6.50 -12.24 11.68
C VAL A 5 8.01 -12.42 11.59
N MET A 6 8.42 -13.47 10.88
CA MET A 6 9.81 -13.84 10.69
C MET A 6 10.06 -14.13 9.20
N VAL A 7 11.17 -13.63 8.67
CA VAL A 7 11.62 -13.85 7.28
C VAL A 7 13.09 -14.25 7.34
N ASP A 8 13.45 -15.39 6.72
CA ASP A 8 14.84 -15.89 6.64
C ASP A 8 15.59 -16.01 7.98
N GLY A 9 14.91 -16.28 9.08
CA GLY A 9 15.56 -16.32 10.41
C GLY A 9 15.39 -15.03 11.22
N ASP A 10 14.97 -13.94 10.58
CA ASP A 10 14.91 -12.62 11.20
C ASP A 10 13.49 -12.25 11.61
N VAL A 11 13.31 -11.90 12.88
CA VAL A 11 12.03 -11.40 13.40
C VAL A 11 11.84 -9.94 12.99
N ILE A 12 10.91 -9.69 12.06
CA ILE A 12 10.60 -8.35 11.54
C ILE A 12 9.42 -7.68 12.24
N MET A 13 8.60 -8.45 12.96
CA MET A 13 7.52 -7.95 13.81
C MET A 13 7.39 -8.84 15.05
N ARG A 14 7.19 -8.24 16.22
CA ARG A 14 6.95 -8.94 17.50
C ARG A 14 6.01 -8.12 18.36
N ASP A 15 5.10 -8.77 19.07
CA ASP A 15 4.09 -8.10 19.91
C ASP A 15 3.38 -6.99 19.10
N ARG A 16 3.13 -7.27 17.81
CA ARG A 16 2.54 -6.35 16.83
C ARG A 16 3.36 -5.10 16.49
N LYS A 17 4.60 -5.01 16.94
CA LYS A 17 5.50 -3.89 16.66
C LYS A 17 6.52 -4.30 15.61
N LEU A 18 6.68 -3.48 14.59
CA LEU A 18 7.76 -3.65 13.62
C LEU A 18 9.12 -3.46 14.33
N THR A 19 10.04 -4.39 14.12
CA THR A 19 11.37 -4.36 14.78
C THR A 19 12.38 -3.50 14.02
N ARG A 20 12.10 -3.20 12.75
CA ARG A 20 13.01 -2.47 11.82
C ARG A 20 12.46 -1.12 11.37
N VAL A 21 11.26 -0.74 11.79
CA VAL A 21 10.60 0.51 11.39
C VAL A 21 10.21 1.27 12.64
N ASP A 22 10.63 2.53 12.72
CA ASP A 22 10.10 3.48 13.69
C ASP A 22 8.72 3.96 13.17
N GLU A 23 7.67 3.30 13.62
CA GLU A 23 6.30 3.60 13.21
C GLU A 23 5.89 5.03 13.56
N GLU A 24 6.25 5.50 14.75
CA GLU A 24 5.91 6.86 15.17
C GLU A 24 6.57 7.89 14.27
N ASN A 25 7.86 7.72 13.97
CA ASN A 25 8.54 8.63 13.06
C ASN A 25 7.99 8.56 11.64
N LEU A 26 7.69 7.36 11.15
CA LEU A 26 7.07 7.15 9.85
C LEU A 26 5.75 7.94 9.74
N TYR A 27 4.86 7.81 10.74
CA TYR A 27 3.59 8.54 10.74
C TYR A 27 3.79 10.05 10.84
N ARG A 28 4.78 10.53 11.62
CA ARG A 28 5.11 11.96 11.67
C ARG A 28 5.56 12.48 10.31
N GLU A 29 6.40 11.75 9.59
CA GLU A 29 6.88 12.14 8.26
C GLU A 29 5.77 12.15 7.22
N VAL A 30 4.91 11.12 7.22
CA VAL A 30 3.73 11.05 6.34
C VAL A 30 2.80 12.23 6.62
N ASN A 31 2.49 12.52 7.89
CA ASN A 31 1.65 13.67 8.24
C ASN A 31 2.27 15.00 7.81
N LYS A 32 3.59 15.16 7.97
CA LYS A 32 4.30 16.35 7.51
C LYS A 32 4.22 16.51 5.99
N MET A 33 4.35 15.42 5.23
CA MET A 33 4.24 15.44 3.77
C MET A 33 2.81 15.74 3.30
N MET A 34 1.80 15.20 3.99
CA MET A 34 0.38 15.36 3.60
C MET A 34 -0.24 16.68 4.08
N SER A 35 0.33 17.31 5.11
CA SER A 35 -0.18 18.58 5.65
C SER A 35 0.27 19.81 4.86
N ARG A 36 1.32 19.69 4.04
CA ARG A 36 1.67 20.77 3.10
C ARG A 36 0.68 20.81 1.92
N PRO A 37 0.52 21.97 1.28
CA PRO A 37 -0.15 22.04 0.00
C PRO A 37 0.50 21.11 -1.04
N ALA A 38 -0.30 20.63 -2.00
CA ALA A 38 0.20 19.93 -3.16
C ALA A 38 1.13 20.86 -3.97
N THR A 39 2.21 20.30 -4.50
CA THR A 39 3.07 20.99 -5.47
C THR A 39 2.39 21.06 -6.83
N GLU A 40 2.80 21.99 -7.68
CA GLU A 40 2.29 22.11 -9.06
C GLU A 40 2.46 20.80 -9.84
N ALA A 41 3.62 20.15 -9.75
CA ALA A 41 3.88 18.86 -10.39
C ALA A 41 2.93 17.74 -9.91
N GLU A 42 2.53 17.75 -8.64
CA GLU A 42 1.56 16.79 -8.10
C GLU A 42 0.14 17.09 -8.60
N MET A 43 -0.21 18.37 -8.73
CA MET A 43 -1.49 18.80 -9.31
C MET A 43 -1.59 18.41 -10.78
N ASP A 44 -0.55 18.67 -11.58
CA ASP A 44 -0.49 18.32 -12.99
C ASP A 44 -0.57 16.81 -13.21
N ARG A 45 0.13 16.03 -12.36
CA ARG A 45 0.04 14.56 -12.40
C ARG A 45 -1.39 14.08 -12.12
N ARG A 46 -2.07 14.69 -11.15
CA ARG A 46 -3.45 14.34 -10.79
C ARG A 46 -4.41 14.66 -11.94
N ASP A 47 -4.32 15.85 -12.52
CA ASP A 47 -5.14 16.26 -13.66
C ASP A 47 -4.92 15.32 -14.87
N MET A 48 -3.67 14.97 -15.16
CA MET A 48 -3.35 14.01 -16.22
C MET A 48 -3.93 12.62 -15.92
N ALA A 49 -3.81 12.13 -14.68
CA ALA A 49 -4.36 10.85 -14.29
C ALA A 49 -5.89 10.81 -14.47
N GLU A 50 -6.60 11.88 -14.08
CA GLU A 50 -8.05 12.00 -14.27
C GLU A 50 -8.44 11.97 -15.75
N LYS A 51 -7.65 12.60 -16.63
CA LYS A 51 -7.87 12.59 -18.09
C LYS A 51 -7.61 11.23 -18.72
N VAL A 52 -6.63 10.48 -18.21
CA VAL A 52 -6.19 9.20 -18.79
C VAL A 52 -7.01 8.00 -18.25
N GLU A 53 -7.55 8.10 -17.03
CA GLU A 53 -8.35 7.06 -16.37
C GLU A 53 -9.41 6.39 -17.26
N PRO A 54 -10.29 7.12 -17.99
CA PRO A 54 -11.34 6.47 -18.77
C PRO A 54 -10.78 5.58 -19.89
N TYR A 55 -9.62 5.94 -20.45
CA TYR A 55 -8.97 5.17 -21.50
C TYR A 55 -8.29 3.93 -20.93
N LEU A 56 -7.63 4.04 -19.78
CA LEU A 56 -7.05 2.88 -19.09
C LEU A 56 -8.13 1.89 -18.66
N ARG A 57 -9.23 2.38 -18.10
CA ARG A 57 -10.37 1.53 -17.70
C ARG A 57 -10.93 0.76 -18.89
N LYS A 58 -11.13 1.42 -20.03
CA LYS A 58 -11.58 0.78 -21.27
C LYS A 58 -10.54 -0.20 -21.82
N PHE A 59 -9.27 0.16 -21.77
CA PHE A 59 -8.18 -0.69 -22.26
C PHE A 59 -8.05 -2.00 -21.47
N PHE A 60 -8.23 -1.94 -20.15
CA PHE A 60 -8.20 -3.10 -19.27
C PHE A 60 -9.58 -3.76 -19.07
N GLU A 61 -10.59 -3.36 -19.83
CA GLU A 61 -11.92 -3.94 -19.74
C GLU A 61 -11.87 -5.43 -20.13
N GLY A 62 -12.27 -6.30 -19.21
CA GLY A 62 -12.25 -7.76 -19.42
C GLY A 62 -10.88 -8.45 -19.30
N THR A 63 -9.78 -7.70 -19.10
CA THR A 63 -8.44 -8.31 -18.96
C THR A 63 -8.12 -8.71 -17.52
N MET A 64 -8.77 -8.11 -16.54
CA MET A 64 -8.67 -8.52 -15.14
C MET A 64 -9.75 -9.58 -14.88
N GLY A 65 -9.40 -10.85 -15.12
CA GLY A 65 -10.18 -11.96 -14.58
C GLY A 65 -10.28 -11.82 -13.06
N ARG A 66 -11.40 -12.26 -12.47
CA ARG A 66 -11.49 -12.38 -11.00
C ARG A 66 -10.28 -13.17 -10.55
N SER A 67 -9.46 -12.60 -9.66
CA SER A 67 -8.44 -13.40 -8.99
C SER A 67 -9.16 -14.55 -8.31
N GLU A 68 -9.04 -15.74 -8.90
CA GLU A 68 -9.37 -16.98 -8.22
C GLU A 68 -8.60 -16.97 -6.90
N GLN A 69 -9.26 -17.49 -5.88
CA GLN A 69 -8.86 -17.37 -4.49
C GLN A 69 -7.35 -17.55 -4.29
N PRO A 70 -6.73 -16.83 -3.34
CA PRO A 70 -5.31 -16.99 -3.05
C PRO A 70 -4.97 -18.48 -2.92
N HIS A 71 -3.98 -18.96 -3.69
CA HIS A 71 -3.55 -20.37 -3.64
C HIS A 71 -3.12 -20.81 -2.24
N TYR A 72 -2.78 -19.85 -1.37
CA TYR A 72 -2.45 -20.09 0.02
C TYR A 72 -2.85 -18.89 0.88
N ASN A 73 -3.48 -19.15 2.03
CA ASN A 73 -3.78 -18.14 3.04
C ASN A 73 -2.92 -18.45 4.28
N TYR A 74 -1.78 -17.78 4.40
CA TYR A 74 -0.93 -17.86 5.60
C TYR A 74 -1.40 -16.82 6.63
N ASN A 75 -1.52 -17.20 7.89
CA ASN A 75 -1.95 -16.33 8.99
C ASN A 75 -3.36 -15.70 8.87
N SER A 76 -4.24 -16.24 8.01
CA SER A 76 -5.67 -15.88 8.04
C SER A 76 -6.33 -16.56 9.25
N ARG A 77 -6.68 -15.79 10.29
CA ARG A 77 -7.53 -16.30 11.37
C ARG A 77 -9.01 -16.17 10.97
N SER A 78 -9.77 -17.25 11.23
CA SER A 78 -11.22 -17.19 11.50
C SER A 78 -11.50 -16.35 12.75
#